data_AF-A0A258T1L1-F1
#
_entry.id   AF-A0A258T1L1-F1
#
_cell.length_a   1.000
_cell.length_b   1.000
_cell.length_c   1.000
_cell.angle_alpha   90.00
_cell.angle_beta   90.00
_cell.angle_gamma   90.00
#
_symmetry.space_group_name_H-M   'P 1'
#
loop_
_entity.id
_entity.type
_entity.pdbx_description
1 polymer ?
#
loop_
_entity_poly.entity_id
_entity_poly.type
_entity_poly.pdbx_seq_one_letter_code
_entity_poly.pdbx_strand_id
1 'polypeptide(L)' 'LNQMIWKVPEMIATLSTLFRLEPGDLIFAGTPAGVGPTVSGDVLEGGVAGVASISLTIA' A
#
# COMPACT_ATOMS: atom_id res chain seq x y z
N LEU A 1 7.25 -2.28 -10.73
CA LEU A 1 8.19 -1.52 -9.87
C LEU A 1 8.75 -0.24 -10.50
N ASN A 2 8.78 -0.09 -11.83
CA ASN A 2 9.44 1.06 -12.46
C ASN A 2 8.68 2.39 -12.28
N GLN A 3 7.38 2.35 -11.98
CA GLN A 3 6.55 3.55 -11.76
C GLN A 3 6.65 4.11 -10.33
N MET A 4 7.31 3.42 -9.40
CA MET A 4 7.48 3.93 -8.04
C MET A 4 8.50 5.08 -8.05
N ILE A 5 8.08 6.24 -7.52
CA ILE A 5 8.93 7.43 -7.32
C ILE A 5 10.07 7.08 -6.35
N TRP A 6 9.71 6.53 -5.19
CA TRP A 6 10.65 6.06 -4.17
C TRP A 6 10.77 4.55 -4.22
N LYS A 7 11.99 4.00 -4.19
CA LYS A 7 12.17 2.53 -4.14
C LYS A 7 12.03 2.02 -2.70
N VAL A 8 11.74 0.73 -2.54
CA VAL A 8 11.59 0.11 -1.21
C VAL A 8 12.77 0.38 -0.27
N PRO A 9 14.05 0.22 -0.69
CA PRO A 9 15.18 0.52 0.18
C PRO A 9 15.25 2.00 0.59
N GLU A 10 14.84 2.90 -0.31
CA GLU A 10 14.86 4.35 -0.10
C GLU A 10 13.80 4.77 0.93
N MET A 11 12.57 4.26 0.80
CA MET A 11 11.50 4.51 1.77
C MET A 11 11.89 4.05 3.18
N ILE A 12 12.45 2.85 3.30
CA ILE A 12 12.90 2.30 4.60
C ILE A 12 14.00 3.19 5.20
N ALA A 13 15.01 3.56 4.40
CA ALA A 13 16.13 4.38 4.87
C ALA A 13 15.65 5.77 5.33
N THR A 14 14.82 6.45 4.54
CA THR A 14 14.31 7.77 4.89
C THR A 14 13.42 7.72 6.13
N LEU A 15 12.46 6.81 6.21
CA LEU A 15 11.58 6.69 7.37
C LEU A 15 12.35 6.36 8.65
N SER A 16 13.42 5.56 8.56
CA SER A 16 14.28 5.21 9.71
C SER A 16 15.04 6.41 10.31
N THR A 17 15.16 7.52 9.58
CA THR A 17 15.76 8.77 10.12
C THR A 17 14.76 9.61 10.91
N LEU A 18 13.46 9.39 10.67
CA LEU A 18 12.36 10.14 11.26
C LEU A 18 11.71 9.38 12.42
N PHE A 19 11.62 8.05 12.28
CA PHE A 19 10.97 7.14 13.22
C PHE A 19 11.87 5.95 13.49
N ARG A 20 11.78 5.43 14.71
CA ARG A 20 12.32 4.11 15.02
C ARG A 20 11.32 3.06 14.52
N LEU A 21 11.71 2.31 13.48
CA LEU A 21 10.92 1.20 12.96
C LEU A 21 11.10 -0.03 13.86
N GLU A 22 10.00 -0.72 14.13
CA GLU A 22 9.96 -1.92 14.96
C GLU A 22 9.41 -3.13 14.18
N PRO A 23 9.71 -4.37 14.63
CA PRO A 23 9.15 -5.56 14.02
C PRO A 23 7.62 -5.54 14.04
N GLY A 24 7.00 -5.74 12.89
CA GLY A 24 5.55 -5.71 12.73
C GLY A 24 5.00 -4.39 12.15
N ASP A 25 5.84 -3.35 12.05
CA ASP A 25 5.43 -2.10 11.42
C ASP A 25 5.12 -2.27 9.92
N LEU A 26 4.11 -1.54 9.45
CA LEU A 26 3.66 -1.54 8.06
C LEU A 26 3.99 -0.22 7.37
N ILE A 27 4.70 -0.30 6.23
CA ILE A 27 4.98 0.84 5.36
C ILE A 27 4.10 0.75 4.11
N PHE A 28 3.18 1.70 3.95
CA PHE A 28 2.35 1.79 2.75
C PHE A 28 3.11 2.50 1.63
N ALA A 29 3.52 1.73 0.62
CA ALA A 29 4.39 2.17 -0.48
C ALA A 29 3.73 3.09 -1.53
N GLY A 30 2.52 3.58 -1.26
CA GLY A 30 1.70 4.34 -2.20
C GLY A 30 0.83 3.46 -3.10
N THR A 31 0.06 4.12 -3.97
CA THR A 31 -0.85 3.47 -4.92
C THR A 31 -0.61 4.03 -6.33
N PRO A 32 -0.77 3.23 -7.40
CA PRO A 32 -0.79 3.73 -8.76
C PRO A 32 -1.94 4.73 -9.01
N ALA A 33 -1.94 5.36 -10.17
CA ALA A 33 -3.07 6.17 -10.61
C ALA A 33 -4.35 5.32 -10.75
N GLY A 34 -5.52 5.98 -10.67
CA GLY A 34 -6.83 5.34 -10.84
C GLY A 34 -7.66 5.19 -9.57
N VAL A 35 -7.25 5.82 -8.46
CA VAL A 35 -8.08 5.90 -7.26
C VAL A 35 -9.37 6.67 -7.55
N GLY A 36 -10.50 6.13 -7.11
CA GLY A 36 -11.82 6.73 -7.26
C GLY A 36 -12.66 6.62 -5.98
N PRO A 37 -13.82 7.30 -5.92
CA PRO A 37 -14.72 7.22 -4.78
C PRO A 37 -15.35 5.84 -4.66
N THR A 38 -15.74 5.48 -3.45
CA THR A 38 -16.50 4.26 -3.12
C THR A 38 -17.75 4.64 -2.35
N VAL A 39 -18.82 3.87 -2.48
CA VAL A 39 -20.09 4.06 -1.78
C VAL A 39 -20.49 2.80 -1.00
N SER A 40 -21.42 2.95 -0.05
CA SER A 40 -21.96 1.81 0.72
C SER A 40 -22.58 0.78 -0.24
N GLY A 41 -22.26 -0.49 0.01
CA GLY A 41 -22.62 -1.63 -0.84
C GLY A 41 -21.57 -2.01 -1.89
N ASP A 42 -20.55 -1.18 -2.15
CA ASP A 42 -19.48 -1.52 -3.07
C ASP A 42 -18.69 -2.74 -2.58
N VAL A 43 -18.29 -3.60 -3.52
CA VAL A 43 -17.31 -4.68 -3.27
C VAL A 43 -16.00 -4.28 -3.93
N LEU A 44 -14.97 -4.07 -3.11
CA LEU A 44 -13.61 -3.77 -3.54
C LEU A 44 -12.82 -5.05 -3.65
N GLU A 45 -12.22 -5.28 -4.81
CA GLU A 45 -11.31 -6.40 -5.06
C GLU A 45 -9.94 -5.87 -5.45
N GLY A 46 -8.89 -6.51 -4.95
CA GLY A 46 -7.52 -6.12 -5.26
C GLY A 46 -6.51 -7.18 -4.87
N GLY A 47 -5.24 -6.95 -5.16
CA GLY A 47 -4.18 -7.85 -4.77
C GLY A 47 -2.85 -7.55 -5.42
N VAL A 48 -1.82 -8.24 -4.94
CA VAL A 48 -0.49 -8.26 -5.54
C VAL A 48 -0.17 -9.70 -5.93
N ALA A 49 0.12 -9.91 -7.21
CA ALA A 49 0.45 -11.23 -7.73
C ALA A 49 1.63 -11.85 -6.97
N GLY A 50 1.47 -13.10 -6.53
CA GLY A 50 2.47 -13.82 -5.74
C GLY A 50 2.51 -13.42 -4.25
N VAL A 51 1.65 -12.51 -3.80
CA VAL A 51 1.55 -12.11 -2.39
C VAL A 51 0.17 -12.49 -1.84
N ALA A 52 -0.89 -11.81 -2.28
CA ALA A 52 -2.25 -12.05 -1.80
C ALA A 52 -3.30 -11.34 -2.67
N SER A 53 -4.53 -11.85 -2.62
CA SER A 53 -5.76 -11.17 -3.04
C SER A 53 -6.56 -10.73 -1.82
N ILE A 54 -7.31 -9.63 -1.93
CA ILE A 54 -8.21 -9.10 -0.92
C ILE A 54 -9.57 -8.76 -1.56
N SER A 55 -10.63 -9.00 -0.80
CA SER A 55 -11.99 -8.59 -1.13
C SER A 55 -12.64 -7.99 0.13
N LEU A 56 -13.28 -6.83 -0.01
CA LEU A 56 -13.93 -6.10 1.08
C LEU A 56 -15.24 -5.50 0.60
N THR A 57 -16.28 -5.58 1.42
CA THR A 57 -17.54 -4.85 1.20
C THR A 57 -17.56 -3.56 2.01
N ILE A 58 -17.92 -2.45 1.38
CA ILE A 58 -18.09 -1.16 2.04
C ILE A 58 -19.46 -1.15 2.73
N ALA A 59 -19.46 -0.96 4.05
CA ALA A 59 -20.66 -0.86 4.89
C ALA A 59 -21.38 0.47 4.68
#